data_AF-A0A933NWP3-F1
#
_entry.id   AF-A0A933NWP3-F1
#
_cell.length_a   1.000
_cell.length_b   1.000
_cell.length_c   1.000
_cell.angle_alpha   90.00
_cell.angle_beta   90.00
_cell.angle_gamma   90.00
#
_symmetry.space_group_name_H-M   'P 1'
#
loop_
_entity.id
_entity.type
_entity.pdbx_description
1 polymer ?
#
loop_
_entity_poly.entity_id
_entity_poly.type
_entity_poly.pdbx_seq_one_letter_code
_entity_poly.pdbx_strand_id
1 'polypeptide(L)'
;MSLFARLLVAALLAVFTALPAAAVQPAGSAGWTTDGWTTFSGTLYAGPGAKYGEIGSIDAGIRVRVDRCAPHWCQIHTTSVHGWISLSNVSFGQMPDGWRVTAKFPTERGGTGSVCFYDGPGFTGEAFCATSGRVVSDLALLGLDNTISSVEVGSGVSAIVCRDRGMRSYCEVVDVSKGRINGLLDNGITSLRVY
;
A
#
# COMPACT_ATOMS: atom_id res chain seq x y z
N MET A 1 32.78 6.81 45.52
CA MET A 1 32.79 6.38 44.10
C MET A 1 33.72 7.29 43.32
N SER A 2 34.75 6.73 42.68
CA SER A 2 35.77 7.48 41.96
C SER A 2 35.17 8.28 40.80
N LEU A 3 35.72 9.47 40.51
CA LEU A 3 35.36 10.31 39.35
C LEU A 3 35.39 9.51 38.03
N PHE A 4 36.29 8.51 37.93
CA PHE A 4 36.36 7.59 36.80
C PHE A 4 35.10 6.72 36.64
N ALA A 5 34.51 6.26 37.74
CA ALA A 5 33.29 5.45 37.71
C ALA A 5 32.07 6.27 37.30
N ARG A 6 32.03 7.57 37.65
CA ARG A 6 30.94 8.48 37.24
C ARG A 6 31.02 8.83 35.75
N LEU A 7 32.23 9.02 35.21
CA LEU A 7 32.45 9.29 33.79
C LEU A 7 32.13 8.06 32.92
N LEU A 8 32.45 6.85 33.38
CA LEU A 8 32.09 5.60 32.69
C LEU A 8 30.57 5.38 32.64
N VAL A 9 29.85 5.63 33.73
CA VAL A 9 28.38 5.51 33.77
C VAL A 9 27.71 6.56 32.89
N ALA A 10 28.20 7.81 32.88
CA ALA A 10 27.68 8.87 32.02
C ALA A 10 27.93 8.58 30.52
N ALA A 11 29.10 8.04 30.17
CA ALA A 11 29.41 7.63 28.80
C ALA A 11 28.54 6.44 28.33
N LEU A 12 28.27 5.47 29.21
CA LEU A 12 27.40 4.33 28.89
C LEU A 12 25.92 4.71 28.75
N LEU A 13 25.42 5.68 29.52
CA LEU A 13 24.05 6.21 29.35
C LEU A 13 23.89 7.11 28.10
N ALA A 14 24.94 7.81 27.68
CA ALA A 14 24.88 8.63 26.47
C ALA A 14 24.81 7.78 25.18
N VAL A 15 25.44 6.59 25.17
CA VAL A 15 25.42 5.69 24.00
C VAL A 15 24.05 5.04 23.75
N PHE A 16 23.22 4.89 24.78
CA PHE A 16 21.89 4.27 24.65
C PHE A 16 20.78 5.18 24.11
N THR A 17 21.03 6.49 23.98
CA THR A 17 20.03 7.47 23.50
C THR A 17 20.21 7.88 22.03
N ALA A 18 21.25 7.36 21.36
CA ALA A 18 21.59 7.69 19.98
C ALA A 18 21.20 6.61 18.96
N LEU A 19 20.30 5.69 19.30
CA LEU A 19 19.67 4.85 18.29
C LEU A 19 18.41 5.57 17.81
N PRO A 20 18.37 6.09 16.57
CA PRO A 20 17.09 6.40 15.98
C PRO A 20 16.30 5.10 15.96
N ALA A 21 15.23 5.03 16.75
CA ALA A 21 14.15 4.08 16.55
C ALA A 21 13.38 4.47 15.27
N ALA A 22 14.10 4.62 14.16
CA ALA A 22 13.50 4.41 12.87
C ALA A 22 13.40 2.89 12.76
N ALA A 23 12.29 2.33 13.24
CA ALA A 23 11.76 1.18 12.56
C ALA A 23 11.61 1.62 11.10
N VAL A 24 12.63 1.33 10.27
CA VAL A 24 12.47 1.29 8.83
C VAL A 24 11.52 0.12 8.62
N GLN A 25 10.23 0.37 8.84
CA GLN A 25 9.23 -0.35 8.09
C GLN A 25 9.64 -0.04 6.65
N PRO A 26 9.99 -1.05 5.84
CA PRO A 26 10.20 -0.79 4.42
C PRO A 26 8.84 -0.32 3.92
N ALA A 27 8.70 1.00 3.81
CA ALA A 27 7.47 1.69 3.44
C ALA A 27 7.26 1.43 1.96
N GLY A 28 6.71 0.27 1.63
CA GLY A 28 6.45 -0.16 0.27
C GLY A 28 5.11 -0.88 0.19
N SER A 29 4.41 -0.68 -0.92
CA SER A 29 3.13 -1.28 -1.24
C SER A 29 3.32 -2.73 -1.69
N ALA A 30 2.44 -3.64 -1.29
CA ALA A 30 2.39 -4.92 -1.98
C ALA A 30 1.88 -4.71 -3.42
N GLY A 31 2.51 -5.39 -4.39
CA GLY A 31 2.07 -5.43 -5.78
C GLY A 31 2.37 -6.79 -6.40
N TRP A 32 1.92 -6.97 -7.63
CA TRP A 32 2.18 -8.15 -8.44
C TRP A 32 2.74 -7.74 -9.79
N THR A 33 3.73 -8.46 -10.28
CA THR A 33 4.19 -8.29 -11.66
C THR A 33 3.16 -8.82 -12.64
N THR A 34 2.87 -8.08 -13.72
CA THR A 34 1.85 -8.43 -14.72
C THR A 34 2.27 -8.00 -16.11
N ASP A 35 1.76 -8.68 -17.14
CA ASP A 35 1.61 -8.18 -18.51
C ASP A 35 0.23 -8.53 -19.12
N GLY A 36 -0.67 -9.13 -18.33
CA GLY A 36 -1.94 -9.69 -18.80
C GLY A 36 -1.85 -11.07 -19.50
N TRP A 37 -0.68 -11.73 -19.54
CA TRP A 37 -0.42 -13.01 -20.18
C TRP A 37 0.52 -13.92 -19.36
N THR A 38 0.66 -15.19 -19.75
CA THR A 38 1.48 -16.20 -19.03
C THR A 38 2.96 -16.21 -19.43
N THR A 39 3.38 -15.34 -20.35
CA THR A 39 4.73 -15.30 -20.95
C THR A 39 5.42 -13.95 -20.76
N PHE A 40 5.26 -13.36 -19.57
CA PHE A 40 5.97 -12.14 -19.21
C PHE A 40 7.38 -12.44 -18.74
N SER A 41 8.34 -11.63 -19.20
CA SER A 41 9.58 -11.39 -18.47
C SER A 41 9.74 -9.88 -18.30
N GLY A 42 9.60 -9.42 -17.06
CA GLY A 42 9.71 -8.01 -16.71
C GLY A 42 11.14 -7.60 -16.52
N THR A 43 11.66 -6.80 -17.44
CA THR A 43 13.00 -6.23 -17.32
C THR A 43 13.08 -5.27 -16.14
N LEU A 44 14.10 -5.48 -15.30
CA LEU A 44 14.46 -4.61 -14.19
C LEU A 44 15.60 -3.70 -14.61
N TYR A 45 15.50 -2.44 -14.21
CA TYR A 45 16.47 -1.39 -14.53
C TYR A 45 17.11 -0.80 -13.27
N ALA A 46 18.33 -0.30 -13.41
CA ALA A 46 19.04 0.40 -12.34
C ALA A 46 18.39 1.74 -11.93
N GLY A 47 17.48 2.28 -12.75
CA GLY A 47 16.79 3.54 -12.50
C GLY A 47 15.44 3.63 -13.25
N PRO A 48 14.66 4.70 -13.03
CA PRO A 48 13.32 4.86 -13.61
C PRO A 48 13.38 5.20 -15.10
N GLY A 49 13.55 4.17 -15.95
CA GLY A 49 13.61 4.34 -17.40
C GLY A 49 14.40 3.26 -18.12
N ALA A 50 14.03 2.97 -19.37
CA ALA A 50 14.79 2.11 -20.26
C ALA A 50 16.18 2.67 -20.64
N LYS A 51 16.47 3.94 -20.31
CA LYS A 51 17.79 4.58 -20.46
C LYS A 51 18.81 4.14 -19.41
N TYR A 52 18.36 3.53 -18.31
CA TYR A 52 19.24 2.98 -17.28
C TYR A 52 19.64 1.56 -17.66
N GLY A 53 20.76 1.06 -17.13
CA GLY A 53 21.21 -0.31 -17.40
C GLY A 53 20.19 -1.34 -16.92
N GLU A 54 19.99 -2.38 -17.74
CA GLU A 54 19.25 -3.58 -17.35
C GLU A 54 20.05 -4.34 -16.29
N ILE A 55 19.38 -4.74 -15.21
CA ILE A 55 20.00 -5.42 -14.05
C ILE A 55 19.44 -6.83 -13.81
N GLY A 56 18.41 -7.23 -14.56
CA GLY A 56 17.82 -8.56 -14.49
C GLY A 56 16.39 -8.59 -14.99
N SER A 57 15.70 -9.70 -14.70
CA SER A 57 14.30 -9.91 -15.06
C SER A 57 13.49 -10.49 -13.91
N ILE A 58 12.17 -10.35 -13.98
CA ILE A 58 11.21 -10.94 -13.04
C ILE A 58 10.01 -11.51 -13.80
N ASP A 59 9.56 -12.70 -13.42
CA ASP A 59 8.41 -13.35 -14.06
C ASP A 59 7.09 -12.63 -13.72
N ALA A 60 6.01 -12.91 -14.47
CA ALA A 60 4.65 -12.49 -14.10
C ALA A 60 4.13 -13.27 -12.87
N GLY A 61 3.14 -12.69 -12.19
CA GLY A 61 2.50 -13.32 -11.03
C GLY A 61 3.39 -13.36 -9.80
N ILE A 62 4.54 -12.69 -9.81
CA ILE A 62 5.42 -12.60 -8.65
C ILE A 62 4.93 -11.50 -7.74
N ARG A 63 4.78 -11.84 -6.45
CA ARG A 63 4.47 -10.86 -5.42
C ARG A 63 5.71 -10.02 -5.12
N VAL A 64 5.58 -8.71 -5.29
CA VAL A 64 6.65 -7.74 -5.11
C VAL A 64 6.28 -6.73 -4.02
N ARG A 65 7.28 -6.19 -3.32
CA ARG A 65 7.12 -4.95 -2.57
C ARG A 65 7.51 -3.80 -3.49
N VAL A 66 6.62 -2.84 -3.68
CA VAL A 66 6.86 -1.61 -4.42
C VAL A 66 7.26 -0.53 -3.43
N ASP A 67 8.56 -0.23 -3.35
CA ASP A 67 9.09 0.73 -2.38
C ASP A 67 8.70 2.18 -2.74
N ARG A 68 8.70 2.52 -4.03
CA ARG A 68 8.30 3.84 -4.54
C ARG A 68 8.02 3.82 -6.03
N CYS A 69 7.30 4.82 -6.52
CA CYS A 69 7.18 5.06 -7.96
C CYS A 69 7.67 6.45 -8.36
N ALA A 70 8.10 6.54 -9.61
CA ALA A 70 8.34 7.74 -10.41
C ALA A 70 7.36 7.71 -11.60
N PRO A 71 7.21 8.77 -12.40
CA PRO A 71 6.30 8.76 -13.54
C PRO A 71 6.54 7.54 -14.46
N HIS A 72 5.54 6.65 -14.55
CA HIS A 72 5.56 5.39 -15.31
C HIS A 72 6.55 4.31 -14.86
N TRP A 73 7.20 4.43 -13.71
CA TRP A 73 8.19 3.46 -13.23
C TRP A 73 8.07 3.22 -11.74
N CYS A 74 8.26 1.99 -11.29
CA CYS A 74 8.19 1.64 -9.89
C CYS A 74 9.41 0.83 -9.45
N GLN A 75 10.00 1.26 -8.35
CA GLN A 75 11.05 0.53 -7.67
C GLN A 75 10.41 -0.60 -6.88
N ILE A 76 10.82 -1.82 -7.19
CA ILE A 76 10.31 -3.04 -6.58
C ILE A 76 11.44 -3.81 -5.90
N HIS A 77 11.06 -4.60 -4.91
CA HIS A 77 11.94 -5.36 -4.06
C HIS A 77 11.26 -6.70 -3.70
N THR A 78 11.94 -7.81 -3.96
CA THR A 78 11.57 -9.17 -3.52
C THR A 78 12.61 -9.70 -2.52
N THR A 79 12.65 -10.99 -2.25
CA THR A 79 13.75 -11.57 -1.47
C THR A 79 15.08 -11.63 -2.24
N SER A 80 15.03 -11.61 -3.58
CA SER A 80 16.18 -11.88 -4.45
C SER A 80 16.51 -10.75 -5.42
N VAL A 81 15.55 -9.87 -5.75
CA VAL A 81 15.73 -8.80 -6.74
C VAL A 81 15.24 -7.46 -6.20
N HIS A 82 15.96 -6.41 -6.59
CA HIS A 82 15.66 -5.03 -6.25
C HIS A 82 15.99 -4.14 -7.46
N GLY A 83 15.01 -3.42 -7.99
CA GLY A 83 15.16 -2.70 -9.25
C GLY A 83 13.93 -1.92 -9.68
N TRP A 84 14.05 -1.17 -10.77
CA TRP A 84 12.95 -0.40 -11.35
C TRP A 84 12.27 -1.18 -12.48
N ILE A 85 10.95 -1.24 -12.47
CA ILE A 85 10.11 -1.87 -13.50
C ILE A 85 9.08 -0.86 -14.02
N SER A 86 8.61 -1.04 -15.26
CA SER A 86 7.54 -0.21 -15.82
C SER A 86 6.28 -0.31 -14.95
N LEU A 87 5.62 0.83 -14.69
CA LEU A 87 4.34 0.90 -13.98
C LEU A 87 3.27 0.04 -14.66
N SER A 88 3.30 -0.05 -15.99
CA SER A 88 2.39 -0.91 -16.77
C SER A 88 2.48 -2.39 -16.39
N ASN A 89 3.61 -2.78 -15.79
CA ASN A 89 3.91 -4.17 -15.47
C ASN A 89 3.77 -4.45 -13.96
N VAL A 90 3.16 -3.52 -13.22
CA VAL A 90 2.90 -3.64 -11.78
C VAL A 90 1.41 -3.46 -11.52
N SER A 91 0.76 -4.53 -11.09
CA SER A 91 -0.58 -4.50 -10.51
C SER A 91 -0.46 -4.20 -9.02
N PHE A 92 -0.96 -3.06 -8.58
CA PHE A 92 -1.04 -2.73 -7.15
C PHE A 92 -2.29 -3.30 -6.47
N GLY A 93 -2.89 -4.32 -7.08
CA GLY A 93 -4.12 -4.99 -6.69
C GLY A 93 -4.05 -6.49 -6.99
N GLN A 94 -5.08 -7.06 -7.62
CA GLN A 94 -5.23 -8.51 -7.86
C GLN A 94 -4.03 -9.17 -8.58
N MET A 95 -3.81 -10.45 -8.26
CA MET A 95 -2.97 -11.38 -9.02
C MET A 95 -3.34 -11.36 -10.51
N PRO A 96 -2.37 -11.35 -11.45
CA PRO A 96 -2.63 -11.04 -12.86
C PRO A 96 -3.23 -12.14 -13.74
N ASP A 97 -3.67 -13.26 -13.18
CA ASP A 97 -4.10 -14.42 -13.95
C ASP A 97 -5.46 -14.94 -13.46
N GLY A 98 -6.50 -14.54 -14.20
CA GLY A 98 -7.87 -14.95 -13.95
C GLY A 98 -8.78 -14.88 -15.18
N TRP A 99 -8.32 -15.23 -16.39
CA TRP A 99 -9.23 -15.37 -17.54
C TRP A 99 -10.10 -16.66 -17.46
N ARG A 100 -9.76 -17.64 -16.61
CA ARG A 100 -10.61 -18.81 -16.32
C ARG A 100 -10.81 -19.10 -14.83
N VAL A 101 -10.37 -18.18 -13.99
CA VAL A 101 -10.79 -18.11 -12.59
C VAL A 101 -11.72 -16.93 -12.57
N THR A 102 -12.94 -17.07 -12.06
CA THR A 102 -13.74 -15.89 -11.70
C THR A 102 -12.92 -15.06 -10.70
N ALA A 103 -12.11 -14.12 -11.19
CA ALA A 103 -11.54 -13.03 -10.42
C ALA A 103 -12.64 -12.01 -10.13
N LYS A 104 -13.80 -12.51 -9.71
CA LYS A 104 -14.60 -11.79 -8.73
C LYS A 104 -13.67 -11.73 -7.53
N PHE A 105 -13.26 -10.55 -7.09
CA PHE A 105 -12.81 -10.41 -5.71
C PHE A 105 -13.76 -11.27 -4.87
N PRO A 106 -13.30 -12.26 -4.09
CA PRO A 106 -14.19 -13.09 -3.28
C PRO A 106 -15.06 -12.26 -2.31
N THR A 107 -14.82 -10.95 -2.27
CA THR A 107 -15.35 -10.03 -1.28
C THR A 107 -15.97 -8.76 -1.84
N GLU A 108 -16.24 -8.60 -3.14
CA GLU A 108 -17.24 -7.60 -3.61
C GLU A 108 -18.66 -8.07 -3.19
N ARG A 109 -18.92 -8.07 -1.88
CA ARG A 109 -20.27 -8.26 -1.34
C ARG A 109 -20.92 -6.89 -1.33
N GLY A 110 -21.97 -6.74 -2.12
CA GLY A 110 -22.84 -5.57 -2.10
C GLY A 110 -24.13 -5.83 -1.36
N GLY A 111 -24.02 -5.82 -0.03
CA GLY A 111 -25.13 -5.94 0.90
C GLY A 111 -25.71 -4.59 1.29
N THR A 112 -26.62 -4.63 2.26
CA THR A 112 -27.32 -3.45 2.79
C THR A 112 -26.55 -2.74 3.91
N GLY A 113 -25.35 -3.21 4.25
CA GLY A 113 -24.49 -2.60 5.27
C GLY A 113 -23.87 -1.28 4.81
N SER A 114 -22.98 -0.75 5.65
CA SER A 114 -22.17 0.43 5.36
C SER A 114 -20.71 0.19 5.70
N VAL A 115 -19.82 0.90 5.00
CA VAL A 115 -18.41 0.99 5.33
C VAL A 115 -18.14 2.40 5.86
N CYS A 116 -17.51 2.50 7.03
CA CYS A 116 -17.16 3.76 7.67
C CYS A 116 -15.66 3.97 7.64
N PHE A 117 -15.23 5.14 7.13
CA PHE A 117 -13.84 5.55 7.00
C PHE A 117 -13.54 6.63 8.03
N TYR A 118 -12.56 6.39 8.88
CA TYR A 118 -12.22 7.24 10.04
C TYR A 118 -10.87 7.91 9.84
N ASP A 119 -10.74 9.16 10.28
CA ASP A 119 -9.47 9.89 10.25
C ASP A 119 -8.50 9.49 11.38
N GLY A 120 -9.02 8.90 12.46
CA GLY A 120 -8.24 8.34 13.55
C GLY A 120 -8.02 6.83 13.43
N PRO A 121 -7.00 6.27 14.10
CA PRO A 121 -6.86 4.82 14.25
C PRO A 121 -7.91 4.28 15.23
N GLY A 122 -8.17 2.97 15.15
CA GLY A 122 -9.07 2.26 16.06
C GLY A 122 -10.53 2.70 15.96
N PHE A 123 -10.97 3.17 14.78
CA PHE A 123 -12.32 3.67 14.51
C PHE A 123 -12.66 4.91 15.35
N THR A 124 -11.69 5.81 15.50
CA THR A 124 -11.83 7.07 16.27
C THR A 124 -11.81 8.29 15.36
N GLY A 125 -12.28 9.43 15.87
CA GLY A 125 -12.27 10.70 15.14
C GLY A 125 -13.48 10.90 14.23
N GLU A 126 -13.34 11.71 13.19
CA GLU A 126 -14.40 11.99 12.22
C GLU A 126 -14.60 10.79 11.29
N ALA A 127 -15.87 10.48 10.99
CA ALA A 127 -16.24 9.32 10.20
C ALA A 127 -17.06 9.71 8.96
N PHE A 128 -16.62 9.24 7.81
CA PHE A 128 -17.41 9.22 6.58
C PHE A 128 -17.94 7.81 6.35
N CYS A 129 -19.25 7.61 6.45
CA CYS A 129 -19.87 6.31 6.17
C CYS A 129 -20.55 6.31 4.80
N ALA A 130 -20.41 5.21 4.08
CA ALA A 130 -20.99 5.04 2.75
C ALA A 130 -21.59 3.63 2.58
N THR A 131 -22.68 3.55 1.82
CA THR A 131 -23.35 2.30 1.46
C THR A 131 -22.87 1.79 0.10
N SER A 132 -23.21 0.54 -0.19
CA SER A 132 -23.01 -0.11 -1.50
C SER A 132 -23.37 0.83 -2.67
N GLY A 133 -22.49 0.85 -3.68
CA GLY A 133 -22.64 1.65 -4.90
C GLY A 133 -22.02 3.05 -4.83
N ARG A 134 -21.60 3.53 -3.65
CA ARG A 134 -20.91 4.82 -3.54
C ARG A 134 -19.53 4.77 -4.19
N VAL A 135 -19.28 5.70 -5.12
CA VAL A 135 -17.95 5.92 -5.72
C VAL A 135 -17.50 7.34 -5.40
N VAL A 136 -16.27 7.48 -4.94
CA VAL A 136 -15.60 8.77 -4.75
C VAL A 136 -14.27 8.72 -5.49
N SER A 137 -14.22 9.36 -6.66
CA SER A 137 -13.02 9.39 -7.50
C SER A 137 -11.96 10.39 -6.99
N ASP A 138 -12.33 11.32 -6.13
CA ASP A 138 -11.42 12.32 -5.56
C ASP A 138 -11.93 12.75 -4.17
N LEU A 139 -11.27 12.26 -3.11
CA LEU A 139 -11.62 12.57 -1.73
C LEU A 139 -11.31 14.02 -1.35
N ALA A 140 -10.47 14.72 -2.11
CA ALA A 140 -10.18 16.14 -1.88
C ALA A 140 -11.44 17.01 -2.04
N LEU A 141 -12.36 16.60 -2.92
CA LEU A 141 -13.65 17.28 -3.10
C LEU A 141 -14.57 17.16 -1.90
N LEU A 142 -14.30 16.22 -1.00
CA LEU A 142 -15.05 16.00 0.25
C LEU A 142 -14.26 16.45 1.49
N GLY A 143 -13.03 16.96 1.34
CA GLY A 143 -12.15 17.30 2.46
C GLY A 143 -11.58 16.10 3.22
N LEU A 144 -11.62 14.90 2.62
CA LEU A 144 -11.22 13.62 3.24
C LEU A 144 -9.91 13.07 2.66
N ASP A 145 -9.24 13.83 1.81
CA ASP A 145 -8.03 13.39 1.11
C ASP A 145 -6.88 13.17 2.09
N ASN A 146 -6.25 12.00 2.04
CA ASN A 146 -5.10 11.68 2.88
C ASN A 146 -5.37 11.81 4.39
N THR A 147 -6.63 11.65 4.83
CA THR A 147 -6.99 11.69 6.27
C THR A 147 -7.31 10.31 6.84
N ILE A 148 -7.77 9.36 6.02
CA ILE A 148 -8.32 8.09 6.49
C ILE A 148 -7.21 7.19 7.08
N SER A 149 -7.38 6.76 8.33
CA SER A 149 -6.43 5.91 9.07
C SER A 149 -7.03 4.58 9.56
N SER A 150 -8.36 4.47 9.68
CA SER A 150 -9.02 3.18 9.98
C SER A 150 -10.36 3.04 9.26
N VAL A 151 -10.82 1.79 9.07
CA VAL A 151 -12.04 1.49 8.31
C VAL A 151 -12.84 0.38 8.99
N GLU A 152 -14.10 0.67 9.31
CA GLU A 152 -15.04 -0.31 9.85
C GLU A 152 -15.96 -0.83 8.75
N VAL A 153 -16.11 -2.15 8.65
CA VAL A 153 -16.90 -2.81 7.60
C VAL A 153 -18.13 -3.47 8.22
N GLY A 154 -19.31 -3.02 7.78
CA GLY A 154 -20.59 -3.59 8.16
C GLY A 154 -20.87 -4.96 7.53
N SER A 155 -22.03 -5.54 7.86
CA SER A 155 -22.39 -6.87 7.40
C SER A 155 -22.61 -6.93 5.88
N GLY A 156 -21.88 -7.83 5.22
CA GLY A 156 -22.08 -8.13 3.81
C GLY A 156 -21.74 -6.98 2.85
N VAL A 157 -20.94 -6.01 3.29
CA VAL A 157 -20.42 -4.93 2.45
C VAL A 157 -18.90 -4.96 2.38
N SER A 158 -18.33 -4.24 1.43
CA SER A 158 -16.88 -4.11 1.26
C SER A 158 -16.54 -2.79 0.59
N ALA A 159 -15.26 -2.42 0.61
CA ALA A 159 -14.78 -1.27 -0.14
C ALA A 159 -13.48 -1.57 -0.86
N ILE A 160 -13.21 -0.84 -1.92
CA ILE A 160 -11.87 -0.68 -2.48
C ILE A 160 -11.43 0.75 -2.19
N VAL A 161 -10.23 0.90 -1.63
CA VAL A 161 -9.60 2.20 -1.37
C VAL A 161 -8.30 2.30 -2.14
N CYS A 162 -8.01 3.47 -2.72
CA CYS A 162 -6.88 3.68 -3.60
C CYS A 162 -6.11 4.94 -3.23
N ARG A 163 -4.79 4.89 -3.44
CA ARG A 163 -3.87 5.98 -3.11
C ARG A 163 -4.00 7.19 -4.03
N ASP A 164 -4.32 6.97 -5.30
CA ASP A 164 -4.43 8.05 -6.28
C ASP A 164 -5.90 8.30 -6.67
N ARG A 165 -6.16 9.49 -7.23
CA ARG A 165 -7.47 9.86 -7.77
C ARG A 165 -7.90 8.94 -8.91
N GLY A 166 -9.20 8.72 -9.01
CA GLY A 166 -9.84 8.00 -10.10
C GLY A 166 -9.68 6.48 -9.99
N MET A 167 -9.58 5.94 -8.77
CA MET A 167 -9.38 4.51 -8.52
C MET A 167 -8.09 3.98 -9.15
N ARG A 168 -6.98 4.71 -8.97
CA ARG A 168 -5.69 4.41 -9.59
C ARG A 168 -4.61 4.13 -8.55
N SER A 169 -3.52 3.53 -9.05
CA SER A 169 -2.33 3.18 -8.28
C SER A 169 -2.69 2.27 -7.12
N TYR A 170 -1.91 2.26 -6.03
CA TYR A 170 -2.07 1.31 -4.92
C TYR A 170 -3.50 1.23 -4.37
N CYS A 171 -4.16 0.08 -4.57
CA CYS A 171 -5.55 -0.15 -4.18
C CYS A 171 -5.67 -1.41 -3.31
N GLU A 172 -6.40 -1.31 -2.20
CA GLU A 172 -6.66 -2.44 -1.30
C GLU A 172 -8.16 -2.68 -1.16
N VAL A 173 -8.56 -3.96 -1.11
CA VAL A 173 -9.91 -4.36 -0.73
C VAL A 173 -10.01 -4.40 0.79
N VAL A 174 -11.03 -3.73 1.32
CA VAL A 174 -11.38 -3.70 2.73
C VAL A 174 -12.73 -4.38 2.90
N ASP A 175 -12.68 -5.65 3.27
CA ASP A 175 -13.82 -6.55 3.47
C ASP A 175 -13.96 -7.02 4.92
N VAL A 176 -13.00 -6.62 5.75
CA VAL A 176 -12.95 -6.80 7.20
C VAL A 176 -12.55 -5.48 7.84
N SER A 177 -13.08 -5.19 9.03
CA SER A 177 -12.72 -3.98 9.77
C SER A 177 -11.22 -3.94 10.06
N LYS A 178 -10.60 -2.81 9.73
CA LYS A 178 -9.18 -2.53 9.94
C LYS A 178 -9.05 -1.37 10.92
N GLY A 179 -8.70 -1.69 12.16
CA GLY A 179 -8.41 -0.68 13.19
C GLY A 179 -7.18 0.18 12.86
N ARG A 180 -6.39 -0.21 11.86
CA ARG A 180 -5.41 0.66 11.22
C ARG A 180 -5.21 0.22 9.78
N ILE A 181 -5.27 1.16 8.85
CA ILE A 181 -4.91 0.94 7.45
C ILE A 181 -3.39 0.78 7.38
N ASN A 182 -2.91 -0.15 6.56
CA ASN A 182 -1.49 -0.49 6.52
C ASN A 182 -0.74 0.28 5.42
N GLY A 183 0.54 0.53 5.66
CA GLY A 183 1.48 0.96 4.62
C GLY A 183 1.10 2.28 3.97
N LEU A 184 1.07 2.29 2.63
CA LEU A 184 0.93 3.52 1.83
C LEU A 184 -0.51 4.09 1.76
N LEU A 185 -1.48 3.44 2.41
CA LEU A 185 -2.86 3.91 2.46
C LEU A 185 -3.20 4.61 3.80
N ASP A 186 -2.40 4.42 4.86
CA ASP A 186 -2.60 5.14 6.13
C ASP A 186 -2.36 6.64 5.87
N ASN A 187 -3.40 7.47 6.00
CA ASN A 187 -3.38 8.88 5.60
C ASN A 187 -2.93 9.07 4.14
N GLY A 188 -3.25 8.11 3.28
CA GLY A 188 -2.82 8.10 1.88
C GLY A 188 -3.95 7.80 0.88
N ILE A 189 -5.16 7.57 1.36
CA ILE A 189 -6.31 7.25 0.50
C ILE A 189 -6.83 8.53 -0.16
N THR A 190 -6.99 8.47 -1.48
CA THR A 190 -7.44 9.60 -2.32
C THR A 190 -8.70 9.25 -3.14
N SER A 191 -9.00 7.97 -3.36
CA SER A 191 -10.26 7.55 -3.97
C SER A 191 -10.78 6.23 -3.39
N LEU A 192 -12.09 6.02 -3.48
CA LEU A 192 -12.73 4.82 -2.96
C LEU A 192 -13.99 4.42 -3.73
N ARG A 193 -14.37 3.15 -3.57
CA ARG A 193 -15.66 2.61 -3.99
C ARG A 193 -16.16 1.63 -2.94
N VAL A 194 -17.40 1.82 -2.51
CA VAL A 194 -18.10 0.86 -1.65
C VAL A 194 -18.94 -0.05 -2.53
N TYR A 195 -18.85 -1.34 -2.25
CA TYR A 195 -19.55 -2.40 -2.96
C TYR A 195 -20.71 -2.91 -2.15
#